data_AF-A0A2D7DH57-F1
#
_entry.id   AF-A0A2D7DH57-F1
#
_cell.length_a   1.000
_cell.length_b   1.000
_cell.length_c   1.000
_cell.angle_alpha   90.00
_cell.angle_beta   90.00
_cell.angle_gamma   90.00
#
_symmetry.space_group_name_H-M   'P 1'
#
loop_
_entity.id
_entity.type
_entity.pdbx_description
1 polymer ?
#
loop_
_entity_poly.entity_id
_entity_poly.type
_entity_poly.pdbx_seq_one_letter_code
_entity_poly.pdbx_strand_id
1 'polypeptide(L)' 'MEWKVVLLAIALLAIGFAGIAIKILVKKDGQFAGTCASQNPLLNKDGEACSLCGARPEEQCKADEATASS' A
#
# COMPACT_ATOMS: atom_id res chain seq x y z
N MET A 1 -16.10 6.98 29.47
CA MET A 1 -15.64 7.09 28.07
C MET A 1 -15.98 8.49 27.62
N GLU A 2 -14.97 9.35 27.52
CA GLU A 2 -15.16 10.76 27.18
C GLU A 2 -15.54 10.87 25.70
N TRP A 3 -16.79 11.25 25.39
CA TRP A 3 -17.33 11.31 24.01
C TRP A 3 -16.48 12.19 23.07
N LYS A 4 -15.81 13.20 23.60
CA LYS A 4 -14.84 14.03 22.87
C LYS A 4 -13.74 13.21 22.20
N VAL A 5 -13.20 12.21 22.89
CA VAL A 5 -12.12 11.37 22.36
C VAL A 5 -12.65 10.44 21.27
N VAL A 6 -13.86 9.90 21.48
CA VAL A 6 -14.52 9.03 20.48
C VAL A 6 -14.80 9.79 19.19
N LEU A 7 -15.36 11.00 19.27
CA LEU A 7 -15.62 11.84 18.10
C LEU A 7 -14.32 12.26 17.39
N LEU A 8 -13.27 12.59 18.14
CA LEU A 8 -11.96 12.92 17.56
C LEU A 8 -11.35 11.72 16.82
N ALA A 9 -11.43 10.52 17.39
CA ALA A 9 -10.93 9.30 16.78
C ALA A 9 -11.67 8.97 15.48
N ILE A 10 -13.01 9.08 15.48
CA ILE A 10 -13.83 8.85 14.28
C ILE A 10 -13.49 9.88 13.20
N ALA A 11 -13.32 11.16 13.56
CA ALA A 11 -12.94 12.19 12.60
C ALA A 11 -11.57 11.92 11.95
N LEU A 12 -10.58 11.52 12.74
CA LEU A 12 -9.25 11.17 12.22
C LEU A 12 -9.27 9.95 11.30
N LEU A 13 -10.03 8.90 11.67
CA LEU A 13 -10.23 7.73 10.81
C LEU A 13 -10.90 8.12 9.49
N ALA A 14 -11.99 8.91 9.56
CA ALA A 14 -12.73 9.35 8.37
C ALA A 14 -11.84 10.13 7.38
N ILE A 15 -10.95 11.00 7.87
CA ILE A 15 -10.00 11.73 7.03
C ILE A 15 -9.01 10.78 6.35
N GLY A 16 -8.51 9.77 7.08
CA GLY A 16 -7.63 8.75 6.50
C GLY A 16 -8.28 7.99 5.35
N PHE A 17 -9.51 7.51 5.54
CA PHE A 17 -10.27 6.83 4.50
C PHE A 17 -10.64 7.74 3.33
N ALA A 18 -10.99 8.99 3.59
CA ALA A 18 -11.26 9.98 2.55
C ALA A 18 -10.03 10.21 1.66
N GLY A 19 -8.84 10.33 2.24
CA GLY A 19 -7.59 10.47 1.48
C GLY A 19 -7.28 9.26 0.59
N ILE A 20 -7.52 8.05 1.11
CA ILE A 20 -7.37 6.80 0.35
C ILE A 20 -8.38 6.74 -0.81
N ALA A 21 -9.65 7.08 -0.55
CA ALA A 21 -10.72 7.06 -1.55
C ALA A 21 -10.48 8.08 -2.69
N ILE A 22 -10.05 9.30 -2.36
CA ILE A 22 -9.70 10.33 -3.36
C ILE A 22 -8.57 9.82 -4.27
N LYS A 23 -7.57 9.14 -3.70
CA LYS A 23 -6.44 8.58 -4.46
C LYS A 23 -6.87 7.52 -5.48
N ILE A 24 -7.90 6.73 -5.18
CA ILE A 24 -8.49 5.76 -6.13
C ILE A 24 -9.17 6.48 -7.29
N LEU A 25 -9.95 7.53 -6.99
CA LEU A 25 -10.71 8.28 -8.01
C LEU A 25 -9.81 9.10 -8.94
N VAL A 26 -8.67 9.57 -8.45
CA VAL A 26 -7.74 10.41 -9.22
C VAL A 26 -6.73 9.59 -10.04
N LYS A 27 -6.43 8.34 -9.64
CA LYS A 27 -5.56 7.44 -10.44
C LYS A 27 -6.37 6.80 -11.57
N LYS A 28 -5.85 6.86 -12.80
CA LYS A 28 -6.50 6.37 -14.03
C LYS A 28 -6.86 4.88 -14.07
N ASP A 29 -6.32 4.06 -13.16
CA ASP A 29 -6.61 2.63 -13.07
C ASP A 29 -7.04 2.18 -11.66
N GLY A 30 -7.33 3.10 -10.72
CA GLY A 30 -7.76 2.76 -9.36
C GLY A 30 -6.78 1.94 -8.51
N GLN A 31 -5.63 1.56 -9.06
CA GLN A 31 -4.67 0.64 -8.45
C GLN A 31 -3.79 1.38 -7.43
N PHE A 32 -3.81 0.87 -6.20
CA PHE A 32 -2.82 1.26 -5.19
C PHE A 32 -1.44 0.85 -5.66
N ALA A 33 -0.42 1.71 -5.47
CA ALA A 33 0.95 1.28 -5.69
C ALA A 33 1.21 0.12 -4.73
N GLY A 34 1.53 -1.06 -5.28
CA GLY A 34 1.62 -2.30 -4.54
C GLY A 34 2.37 -2.13 -3.21
N THR A 35 1.73 -2.52 -2.11
CA THR A 35 2.39 -2.62 -0.81
C THR A 35 3.12 -3.95 -0.73
N CYS A 36 3.97 -4.20 0.27
CA CYS A 36 4.68 -5.48 0.42
C CYS A 36 3.76 -6.72 0.31
N ALA A 37 2.49 -6.59 0.70
CA ALA A 37 1.48 -7.65 0.54
C ALA A 37 1.18 -8.04 -0.92
N SER A 38 1.37 -7.13 -1.88
CA SER A 38 1.17 -7.40 -3.31
C SER A 38 2.28 -8.23 -3.93
N GLN A 39 3.35 -8.57 -3.21
CA GLN A 39 4.34 -9.55 -3.65
C GLN A 39 4.03 -10.97 -3.17
N ASN A 40 3.00 -11.16 -2.34
CA ASN A 40 2.65 -12.48 -1.85
C ASN A 40 2.07 -13.31 -3.00
N PRO A 41 2.67 -14.47 -3.37
CA PRO A 41 2.19 -15.33 -4.44
C PRO A 41 0.77 -15.89 -4.21
N LEU A 42 0.25 -15.85 -2.97
CA LEU A 42 -1.14 -16.18 -2.71
C LEU A 42 -2.13 -15.07 -3.11
N LEU A 43 -1.72 -13.80 -3.01
CA LEU A 43 -2.57 -12.63 -3.31
C LEU A 43 -2.35 -12.07 -4.70
N ASN A 44 -1.11 -12.11 -5.22
CA ASN A 44 -0.76 -11.65 -6.56
C ASN A 44 -0.84 -12.81 -7.55
N LYS A 45 -2.07 -13.14 -7.95
CA LYS A 45 -2.36 -14.23 -8.90
C LYS A 45 -2.17 -13.81 -10.36
N ASP A 46 -2.18 -12.52 -10.63
CA ASP A 46 -2.07 -11.94 -11.98
C ASP A 46 -0.62 -11.74 -12.43
N GLY A 47 0.36 -12.09 -11.60
CA GLY A 47 1.78 -12.04 -12.00
C GLY A 47 2.36 -10.61 -12.00
N GLU A 48 1.72 -9.65 -11.32
CA GLU A 48 2.12 -8.24 -11.39
C GLU A 48 3.50 -8.01 -10.77
N ALA A 49 4.35 -7.27 -11.48
CA ALA A 49 5.66 -6.87 -10.96
C ALA A 49 5.49 -5.94 -9.75
N CYS A 50 6.35 -6.10 -8.75
CA CYS A 50 6.32 -5.26 -7.56
C CYS A 50 6.50 -3.78 -7.89
N SER A 51 5.56 -2.92 -7.49
CA SER A 51 5.67 -1.48 -7.72
C SER A 51 6.80 -0.79 -6.93
N LEU A 52 7.41 -1.47 -5.95
CA LEU A 52 8.49 -0.94 -5.12
C LEU A 52 9.89 -1.30 -5.65
N CYS A 53 10.11 -2.56 -6.06
CA CYS A 53 11.41 -3.05 -6.54
C CYS A 53 11.40 -3.62 -7.96
N GLY A 54 10.27 -3.64 -8.65
CA GLY A 54 10.14 -4.13 -10.03
C GLY A 54 10.23 -5.64 -10.20
N ALA A 55 10.56 -6.39 -9.15
CA ALA A 55 10.69 -7.85 -9.17
C ALA A 55 9.36 -8.52 -9.52
N ARG A 56 9.41 -9.55 -10.37
CA ARG A 56 8.25 -10.42 -10.64
C ARG A 56 7.92 -11.29 -9.42
N PRO A 57 6.71 -11.85 -9.30
CA PRO A 57 6.33 -12.67 -8.14
C PRO A 57 7.23 -13.89 -7.90
N GLU A 58 7.87 -14.41 -8.95
CA GLU A 58 8.83 -15.51 -8.86
C GLU A 58 10.25 -15.04 -8.46
N GLU A 59 10.50 -13.74 -8.49
CA GLU A 59 11.80 -13.13 -8.18
C GLU A 59 11.81 -12.56 -6.76
N GLN A 60 12.85 -12.88 -6.00
CA GLN A 60 13.04 -12.29 -4.67
C GLN A 60 13.39 -10.80 -4.81
N CYS A 61 12.67 -9.95 -4.07
CA CYS A 61 12.97 -8.51 -4.03
C CYS A 61 14.36 -8.30 -3.45
N LYS A 62 15.34 -7.93 -4.29
CA LYS A 62 16.74 -7.71 -3.90
C LYS A 62 16.98 -6.35 -3.22
N ALA A 63 16.05 -5.91 -2.37
CA ALA A 63 16.18 -4.64 -1.66
C ALA A 63 17.42 -4.60 -0.74
N ASP A 64 17.98 -5.77 -0.38
CA ASP A 64 19.09 -5.88 0.57
C ASP A 64 20.49 -5.73 -0.05
N GLU A 65 20.64 -5.70 -1.38
CA GLU A 65 21.98 -5.62 -2.01
C GLU A 65 22.38 -4.19 -2.42
N ALA A 66 21.45 -3.21 -2.35
CA ALA A 66 21.69 -1.82 -2.76
C ALA A 66 21.68 -0.78 -1.62
N THR A 67 21.40 -1.16 -0.37
CA THR A 67 21.38 -0.21 0.77
C THR A 67 22.16 -0.66 2.00
N ALA A 68 23.02 -1.69 1.88
CA ALA A 68 24.11 -1.93 2.84
C ALA A 68 25.38 -1.12 2.50
N SER A 69 25.28 -0.13 1.60
CA SER A 69 26.36 0.81 1.34
C SER A 69 25.78 2.17 0.90
N SER A 70 25.62 3.06 1.88
CA SER A 70 25.34 4.52 1.79
C SER A 70 23.89 4.97 1.94
#